data_AF-A0A3S1T0B0-F1
#
_entry.id   AF-A0A3S1T0B0-F1
#
_cell.length_a   1.000
_cell.length_b   1.000
_cell.length_c   1.000
_cell.angle_alpha   90.00
_cell.angle_beta   90.00
_cell.angle_gamma   90.00
#
_symmetry.space_group_name_H-M   'P 1'
#
loop_
_entity.id
_entity.type
_entity.pdbx_description
1 polymer ?
#
loop_
_entity_poly.entity_id
_entity_poly.type
_entity_poly.pdbx_seq_one_letter_code
_entity_poly.pdbx_strand_id
1 'polypeptide(L)' 'VFQGSFKRVLAVSVEDPSLHFIAKLPATATVQPGDRVAISCDTDQIILLTD' A
#
# COMPACT_ATOMS: atom_id res chain seq x y z
N VAL A 1 1.90 13.41 -0.98
CA VAL A 1 0.96 14.49 -1.36
C VAL A 1 -0.36 14.24 -0.64
N PHE A 2 -0.88 15.22 0.12
CA PHE A 2 -2.20 15.14 0.77
C PHE A 2 -3.30 15.29 -0.29
N GLN A 3 -4.28 14.38 -0.32
CA GLN A 3 -5.31 14.33 -1.37
C GLN A 3 -6.72 14.12 -0.81
N GLY A 4 -7.07 14.78 0.30
CA GLY A 4 -8.37 14.60 0.96
C GLY A 4 -8.36 13.49 2.02
N SER A 5 -9.48 12.79 2.20
CA SER A 5 -9.80 11.91 3.34
C SER A 5 -8.80 10.77 3.64
N PHE A 6 -7.80 10.54 2.79
CA PHE A 6 -6.75 9.55 2.98
C PHE A 6 -5.43 9.93 2.32
N LYS A 7 -4.36 9.23 2.71
CA LYS A 7 -3.04 9.26 2.05
C LYS A 7 -2.88 8.03 1.16
N ARG A 8 -2.26 8.22 0.00
CA ARG A 8 -1.79 7.13 -0.87
C ARG A 8 -0.29 7.02 -0.75
N VAL A 9 0.21 5.80 -0.58
CA VAL A 9 1.64 5.50 -0.52
C VAL A 9 1.99 4.42 -1.52
N LEU A 10 3.20 4.53 -2.09
CA LEU A 10 3.84 3.47 -2.84
C LEU A 10 4.78 2.75 -1.88
N ALA A 11 4.57 1.45 -1.70
CA ALA A 11 5.42 0.59 -0.89
C ALA A 11 6.07 -0.47 -1.77
N VAL A 12 7.33 -0.78 -1.48
CA VAL A 12 8.08 -1.87 -2.12
C VAL A 12 8.19 -3.00 -1.11
N SER A 13 7.93 -4.24 -1.53
CA SER A 13 8.09 -5.37 -0.61
C SER A 13 9.57 -5.58 -0.25
N VAL A 14 9.79 -5.90 1.03
CA VAL A 14 11.10 -6.28 1.54
C VAL A 14 11.47 -7.70 1.10
N GLU A 15 10.48 -8.57 0.97
CA GLU A 15 10.66 -9.98 0.62
C GLU A 15 10.86 -10.16 -0.89
N ASP A 16 10.14 -9.38 -1.71
CA ASP A 16 10.23 -9.40 -3.16
C ASP A 16 10.24 -7.96 -3.72
N PRO A 17 11.41 -7.40 -4.02
CA PRO A 17 11.53 -6.04 -4.55
C PRO A 17 10.87 -5.79 -5.90
N SER A 18 10.45 -6.84 -6.63
CA SER A 18 9.67 -6.68 -7.86
C SER A 18 8.22 -6.26 -7.57
N LEU A 19 7.70 -6.60 -6.38
CA LEU A 19 6.34 -6.28 -5.95
C LEU A 19 6.24 -4.85 -5.41
N HIS A 20 5.37 -4.07 -6.06
CA HIS A 20 5.04 -2.71 -5.69
C HIS A 20 3.57 -2.61 -5.33
N PHE A 21 3.28 -2.05 -4.15
CA PHE A 21 1.92 -1.89 -3.64
C PHE A 21 1.53 -0.42 -3.61
N ILE A 22 0.31 -0.14 -4.06
CA ILE A 22 -0.34 1.16 -3.83
C ILE A 22 -1.32 0.96 -2.68
N ALA A 23 -0.99 1.55 -1.52
CA ALA A 23 -1.78 1.39 -0.31
C ALA A 23 -2.45 2.70 0.12
N LYS A 24 -3.64 2.54 0.73
CA LYS A 24 -4.40 3.63 1.33
C LYS A 24 -4.16 3.67 2.84
N LEU A 25 -3.79 4.83 3.37
CA LEU A 25 -3.65 5.09 4.79
C LEU A 25 -4.65 6.18 5.23
N PRO A 26 -5.10 6.19 6.49
CA PRO A 26 -5.88 7.30 7.03
C PRO A 26 -5.21 8.65 6.79
N ALA A 27 -5.99 9.72 6.58
CA ALA A 27 -5.44 11.07 6.37
C ALA A 27 -4.54 11.54 7.53
N THR A 28 -4.84 11.08 8.75
CA THR A 28 -4.12 11.41 9.98
C THR A 28 -2.87 10.53 10.20
N ALA A 29 -2.65 9.50 9.38
CA ALA A 29 -1.50 8.62 9.54
C ALA A 29 -0.19 9.38 9.28
N THR A 30 0.76 9.25 10.18
CA THR A 30 2.13 9.74 10.00
C THR A 30 2.92 8.68 9.24
N VAL A 31 3.47 9.05 8.09
CA VAL A 31 4.29 8.18 7.24
C VAL A 31 5.24 9.04 6.43
N GLN A 32 6.48 8.58 6.29
CA GLN A 32 7.55 9.23 5.54
C GLN A 32 8.18 8.23 4.54
N PRO A 33 8.86 8.73 3.49
CA PRO A 33 9.67 7.88 2.63
C PRO A 33 10.72 7.11 3.45
N GLY A 34 10.83 5.80 3.21
CA GLY A 34 11.73 4.91 3.94
C GLY A 34 11.09 4.22 5.16
N ASP A 35 9.92 4.68 5.61
CA ASP A 35 9.18 3.97 6.65
C ASP A 35 8.72 2.59 6.17
N ARG A 36 8.72 1.63 7.10
CA ARG A 36 8.10 0.33 6.89
C ARG A 36 6.62 0.41 7.24
N VAL A 37 5.78 -0.14 6.37
CA VAL A 37 4.34 -0.26 6.58
C VAL A 37 3.91 -1.71 6.43
N ALA A 38 2.97 -2.16 7.26
CA ALA A 38 2.31 -3.43 7.06
C ALA A 38 1.29 -3.28 5.91
N ILE A 39 1.37 -4.17 4.92
CA ILE A 39 0.41 -4.24 3.82
C ILE A 39 -0.52 -5.41 4.10
N SER A 40 -1.82 -5.17 4.01
CA SER A 40 -2.87 -6.18 4.13
C SER A 40 -3.94 -5.91 3.08
N CYS A 41 -4.49 -6.97 2.50
CA CYS A 41 -5.68 -6.92 1.67
C CYS A 41 -6.72 -7.90 2.19
N ASP A 42 -7.98 -7.60 1.91
CA ASP A 42 -9.07 -8.56 2.06
C ASP A 42 -8.96 -9.59 0.94
N THR A 43 -8.90 -10.88 1.31
CA THR A 43 -8.74 -11.97 0.36
C THR A 43 -9.91 -12.07 -0.62
N ASP A 44 -11.11 -11.68 -0.19
CA ASP A 44 -12.31 -11.68 -1.03
C ASP A 44 -12.26 -10.60 -2.12
N GLN A 45 -11.33 -9.65 -2.00
CA GLN A 45 -11.09 -8.58 -2.98
C GLN A 45 -9.86 -8.86 -3.88
N ILE A 46 -9.26 -10.04 -3.77
CA ILE A 46 -8.17 -10.46 -4.66
C ILE A 46 -8.77 -10.93 -5.97
N ILE A 47 -8.40 -10.26 -7.06
CA ILE A 47 -8.70 -10.71 -8.41
C ILE A 47 -7.52 -11.56 -8.88
N LEU A 48 -7.74 -12.85 -9.05
CA LEU A 48 -6.78 -13.75 -9.69
C LEU A 48 -6.96 -13.66 -11.21
N LEU A 49 -5.93 -13.15 -11.89
CA LEU A 49 -5.90 -13.18 -13.35
C LEU A 49 -5.53 -14.60 -13.79
N THR A 50 -6.31 -15.17 -14.69
CA THR A 50 -6.02 -16.44 -15.37
C THR A 50 -5.66 -16.16 -16.82
N ASP A 51 -4.90 -17.07 -17.42
CA ASP A 51 -4.54 -17.03 -18.84
C ASP A 51 -5.77 -17.19 -19.77
#